data_AF-A0A9D8F9S0-F1
#
_entry.id   AF-A0A9D8F9S0-F1
#
_cell.length_a   1.000
_cell.length_b   1.000
_cell.length_c   1.000
_cell.angle_alpha   90.00
_cell.angle_beta   90.00
_cell.angle_gamma   90.00
#
_symmetry.space_group_name_H-M   'P 1'
#
loop_
_entity.id
_entity.type
_entity.pdbx_description
1 polymer ?
#
loop_
_entity_poly.entity_id
_entity_poly.type
_entity_poly.pdbx_seq_one_letter_code
_entity_poly.pdbx_strand_id
1 'polypeptide(L)' 'MDKLKPCKRRDFIKKLKKLGFGPPEPGGRHFYVRYGTYTLTLPSNREYSVPQIKMLLNDIEHGIDRKIPIKEWGNL' A
#
# COMPACT_ATOMS: atom_id res chain seq x y z
N MET A 1 13.84 0.95 16.70
CA MET A 1 12.61 1.70 16.37
C MET A 1 12.43 1.68 14.87
N ASP A 2 11.54 0.84 14.36
CA ASP A 2 11.24 0.81 12.94
C ASP A 2 10.55 2.12 12.54
N LYS A 3 11.13 2.84 11.58
CA LYS A 3 10.60 4.10 11.07
C LYS A 3 10.07 3.89 9.66
N LEU A 4 8.90 4.45 9.38
CA LEU A 4 8.43 4.59 8.00
C LEU A 4 9.43 5.47 7.24
N LYS A 5 9.78 5.05 6.03
CA LYS A 5 10.65 5.77 5.11
C LYS A 5 9.88 6.03 3.82
N PRO A 6 10.16 7.13 3.11
CA PRO A 6 9.67 7.30 1.75
C PRO A 6 10.02 6.07 0.91
N CYS A 7 9.13 5.69 -0.01
CA CYS A 7 9.38 4.55 -0.87
C CYS A 7 8.80 4.78 -2.26
N LYS A 8 9.48 4.20 -3.25
CA LYS A 8 9.01 4.24 -4.64
C LYS A 8 7.70 3.47 -4.74
N ARG A 9 6.80 3.95 -5.59
CA ARG A 9 5.51 3.30 -5.87
C ARG A 9 5.66 1.82 -6.23
N ARG A 10 6.68 1.47 -7.02
CA ARG A 10 6.98 0.08 -7.38
C ARG A 10 7.27 -0.80 -6.16
N ASP A 11 7.96 -0.26 -5.16
CA ASP A 11 8.37 -0.99 -3.96
C ASP A 11 7.17 -1.11 -3.00
N PHE A 12 6.33 -0.07 -2.94
CA PHE A 12 5.01 -0.14 -2.28
C PHE A 12 4.14 -1.26 -2.86
N ILE A 13 3.97 -1.30 -4.18
CA ILE A 13 3.18 -2.35 -4.88
C ILE A 13 3.75 -3.75 -4.62
N LYS A 14 5.07 -3.92 -4.59
CA LYS A 14 5.70 -5.21 -4.25
C LYS A 14 5.33 -5.66 -2.83
N LYS A 15 5.33 -4.75 -1.86
CA LYS A 15 4.89 -5.06 -0.48
C LYS A 15 3.42 -5.41 -0.43
N LEU A 16 2.55 -4.69 -1.15
CA LEU A 16 1.13 -5.04 -1.26
C LEU A 16 0.92 -6.45 -1.81
N LYS A 17 1.68 -6.84 -2.85
CA LYS A 17 1.62 -8.21 -3.38
C LYS A 17 1.99 -9.25 -2.31
N LYS A 18 2.98 -8.98 -1.47
CA LYS A 18 3.34 -9.86 -0.34
C LYS A 18 2.25 -9.93 0.73
N LEU A 19 1.46 -8.87 0.89
CA LEU A 19 0.28 -8.84 1.78
C LEU A 19 -0.93 -9.58 1.18
N GLY A 20 -0.87 -10.03 -0.07
CA GLY A 20 -1.95 -10.75 -0.75
C GLY A 20 -2.82 -9.89 -1.67
N PHE A 21 -2.44 -8.63 -1.93
CA PHE A 21 -3.14 -7.82 -2.94
C PHE A 21 -2.86 -8.35 -4.35
N GLY A 22 -3.86 -8.22 -5.23
CA GLY A 22 -3.75 -8.49 -6.64
C GLY A 22 -2.85 -7.50 -7.40
N PRO A 23 -2.63 -7.73 -8.70
CA PRO A 23 -1.87 -6.81 -9.54
C PRO A 23 -2.59 -5.46 -9.70
N PRO A 24 -1.85 -4.35 -9.97
CA PRO A 24 -2.46 -3.07 -10.29
C PRO A 24 -3.30 -3.14 -11.57
N GLU A 25 -4.56 -2.74 -11.48
CA GLU A 25 -5.50 -2.62 -12.60
C GLU A 25 -5.60 -1.15 -13.03
N PRO A 26 -5.65 -0.86 -14.34
CA PRO A 26 -5.87 0.50 -14.83
C PRO A 26 -7.32 0.94 -14.59
N GLY A 27 -7.54 2.14 -14.05
CA GLY A 27 -8.88 2.71 -13.86
C GLY A 27 -8.94 4.21 -14.21
N GLY A 28 -8.75 4.50 -15.49
CA GLY A 28 -8.78 5.86 -16.03
C GLY A 28 -7.64 6.73 -15.50
N ARG A 29 -7.89 7.48 -14.42
CA ARG A 29 -6.94 8.43 -13.82
C ARG A 29 -5.97 7.77 -12.84
N HIS A 30 -6.42 6.73 -12.15
CA HIS A 30 -5.63 6.05 -11.12
C HIS A 30 -5.61 4.54 -11.37
N PHE A 31 -4.61 3.88 -10.81
CA PHE A 31 -4.59 2.42 -10.76
C PHE A 31 -5.29 1.97 -9.47
N TYR A 32 -5.76 0.74 -9.48
CA TYR A 32 -6.41 0.12 -8.34
C TYR A 32 -5.77 -1.24 -8.05
N VAL A 33 -5.77 -1.66 -6.79
CA VAL A 33 -5.38 -3.01 -6.39
C VAL A 33 -6.47 -3.58 -5.49
N ARG A 34 -6.74 -4.87 -5.64
CA ARG A 34 -7.82 -5.55 -4.92
C ARG A 34 -7.28 -6.52 -3.88
N TYR A 35 -7.97 -6.63 -2.76
CA TYR A 35 -7.80 -7.65 -1.74
C TYR A 35 -9.18 -8.22 -1.41
N GLY A 36 -9.53 -9.37 -1.99
CA GLY A 36 -10.91 -9.87 -1.93
C GLY A 36 -11.90 -8.86 -2.51
N THR A 37 -12.81 -8.36 -1.67
CA THR A 37 -13.80 -7.32 -2.01
C THR A 37 -13.31 -5.89 -1.76
N TYR A 38 -12.20 -5.72 -1.04
CA TYR A 38 -11.61 -4.42 -0.78
C TYR A 38 -10.81 -3.93 -2.00
N THR A 39 -10.99 -2.64 -2.35
CA THR A 39 -10.29 -1.99 -3.46
C THR A 39 -9.55 -0.77 -2.95
N LEU A 40 -8.23 -0.76 -3.10
CA LEU A 40 -7.37 0.36 -2.77
C LEU A 40 -7.04 1.15 -4.04
N THR A 41 -7.21 2.47 -3.98
CA THR A 41 -6.73 3.37 -5.04
C THR A 41 -5.22 3.60 -4.89
N LEU A 42 -4.45 3.40 -5.96
CA LEU A 42 -3.00 3.63 -5.99
C LEU A 42 -2.67 5.00 -6.62
N PRO A 43 -2.20 5.99 -5.83
CA PRO A 43 -1.82 7.31 -6.35
C PRO A 43 -0.68 7.24 -7.35
N SER A 44 -0.80 7.91 -8.50
CA SER A 44 0.13 7.78 -9.65
C SER A 44 1.54 8.35 -9.42
N ASN A 45 1.81 8.93 -8.24
CA ASN A 45 3.12 9.48 -7.88
C ASN A 45 4.22 8.40 -7.97
N ARG A 46 5.43 8.79 -8.43
CA ARG A 46 6.57 7.87 -8.54
C ARG A 46 7.10 7.42 -7.19
N GLU A 47 6.99 8.28 -6.19
CA GLU A 47 7.44 8.06 -4.82
C GLU A 47 6.38 8.56 -3.84
N TYR A 48 6.24 7.86 -2.72
CA TYR A 48 5.34 8.21 -1.65
C TYR A 48 6.13 8.75 -0.47
N SER A 49 5.69 9.91 0.03
CA SER A 49 6.21 10.49 1.26
C SER A 49 5.77 9.68 2.48
N VAL A 50 6.44 9.85 3.61
CA VAL A 50 6.05 9.17 4.87
C VAL A 50 4.58 9.45 5.27
N PRO A 51 4.08 10.70 5.20
CA PRO A 51 2.67 10.97 5.48
C PRO A 51 1.72 10.22 4.53
N GLN A 52 2.07 10.14 3.24
CA GLN A 52 1.27 9.45 2.24
C GLN A 52 1.24 7.94 2.49
N ILE A 53 2.39 7.34 2.83
CA ILE A 53 2.47 5.92 3.20
C ILE A 53 1.64 5.65 4.45
N LYS A 54 1.73 6.50 5.47
CA LYS A 54 0.96 6.35 6.70
C LYS A 54 -0.55 6.38 6.44
N MET A 55 -1.00 7.31 5.60
CA MET A 55 -2.40 7.39 5.19
C MET A 55 -2.85 6.13 4.44
N LEU A 56 -2.08 5.68 3.46
CA LEU A 56 -2.39 4.46 2.69
C LEU A 56 -2.40 3.21 3.57
N LEU A 57 -1.45 3.08 4.50
CA LEU A 57 -1.41 1.96 5.44
C LEU A 57 -2.64 1.96 6.36
N ASN A 58 -3.05 3.13 6.87
CA ASN A 58 -4.26 3.22 7.67
C ASN A 58 -5.49 2.75 6.90
N ASP A 59 -5.66 3.23 5.65
CA ASP A 59 -6.75 2.82 4.77
C ASP A 59 -6.73 1.30 4.51
N ILE A 60 -5.56 0.74 4.20
CA ILE A 60 -5.36 -0.70 4.06
C ILE A 60 -5.77 -1.44 5.33
N GLU A 61 -5.26 -1.05 6.50
CA GLU A 61 -5.57 -1.73 7.77
C GLU A 61 -7.07 -1.80 8.05
N HIS A 62 -7.81 -0.73 7.74
CA HIS A 62 -9.26 -0.70 7.85
C HIS A 62 -9.93 -1.56 6.77
N GLY A 63 -9.43 -1.51 5.54
CA GLY A 63 -10.01 -2.24 4.41
C GLY A 63 -9.85 -3.76 4.48
N ILE A 64 -8.75 -4.24 5.06
CA ILE A 64 -8.48 -5.69 5.21
C ILE A 64 -8.74 -6.20 6.63
N ASP A 65 -9.30 -5.36 7.51
CA ASP A 65 -9.57 -5.63 8.94
C ASP A 65 -8.38 -6.29 9.67
N ARG A 66 -7.17 -5.80 9.37
CA ARG A 66 -5.92 -6.37 9.89
C ARG A 66 -4.92 -5.26 10.14
N LYS A 67 -4.34 -5.24 11.34
CA LYS A 67 -3.21 -4.36 11.67
C LYS A 67 -1.92 -4.83 11.00
N ILE A 68 -1.17 -3.87 10.47
CA ILE A 68 0.13 -4.09 9.84
C ILE A 68 1.17 -3.33 10.67
N PRO A 69 1.85 -4.00 11.61
CA PRO A 69 2.89 -3.37 12.41
C PRO A 69 3.98 -2.77 11.51
N ILE A 70 4.54 -1.62 11.89
CA ILE A 70 5.62 -0.95 11.11
C ILE A 70 6.81 -1.90 10.90
N LYS A 71 7.10 -2.77 11.87
CA LYS A 71 8.13 -3.80 11.78
C LYS A 71 7.81 -4.84 10.71
N GLU A 72 6.57 -5.28 10.61
CA GLU A 72 6.14 -6.18 9.53
C GLU A 72 6.29 -5.47 8.19
N TRP A 73 5.75 -4.26 8.06
CA TRP A 73 5.87 -3.46 6.85
C TRP A 73 7.32 -3.21 6.41
N GLY A 74 8.23 -3.04 7.38
CA GLY A 74 9.66 -2.88 7.14
C GLY A 74 10.34 -4.12 6.58
N ASN A 75 9.86 -5.31 6.96
CA ASN A 75 10.44 -6.61 6.59
C ASN A 75 9.86 -7.19 5.28
N LEU A 76 8.76 -6.63 4.78
CA LEU A 76 8.19 -6.94 3.46
C LEU A 76 9.02 -6.29 2.34
#